data_AF-A0A0G0IIB2-F1
#
_entry.id   AF-A0A0G0IIB2-F1
#
_cell.length_a   1.000
_cell.length_b   1.000
_cell.length_c   1.000
_cell.angle_alpha   90.00
_cell.angle_beta   90.00
_cell.angle_gamma   90.00
#
_symmetry.space_group_name_H-M   'P 1'
#
loop_
_entity.id
_entity.type
_entity.pdbx_description
1 polymer ?
#
loop_
_entity_poly.entity_id
_entity_poly.type
_entity_poly.pdbx_seq_one_letter_code
_entity_poly.pdbx_strand_id
1 'polypeptide(L)'
;MQLSFSKEIPKTESIANLLNTSSVIDNVSAQSFGENNIILRFSNIDEETHQKIITLLKENYNENFTEEKFNSIGPNIGDELKRKTVLAVILAIIAIILYIAWAFRQVSKPVSSWVYGLIANVALLHNIIITIGAFSMMGELYNMQVNAPFIAAILTVLGYSVNDTIVIFDRIRENLKKH
;
A
#
# COMPACT_ATOMS: atom_id res chain seq x y z
N MET A 1 -4.21 11.85 -12.02
CA MET A 1 -4.17 12.14 -13.46
C MET A 1 -3.05 11.33 -14.11
N GLN A 2 -3.30 10.71 -15.26
CA GLN A 2 -2.31 9.97 -16.05
C GLN A 2 -2.13 10.70 -17.38
N LEU A 3 -0.88 11.07 -17.67
CA LEU A 3 -0.48 11.76 -18.89
C LEU A 3 0.44 10.86 -19.70
N SER A 4 0.23 10.77 -21.01
CA SER A 4 1.15 10.15 -21.95
C SER A 4 1.82 11.24 -22.79
N PHE A 5 3.15 11.19 -22.92
CA PHE A 5 3.91 12.16 -23.70
C PHE A 5 4.31 11.54 -25.05
N SER A 6 4.13 12.29 -26.13
CA SER A 6 4.46 11.83 -27.49
C SER A 6 5.96 11.91 -27.82
N LYS A 7 6.78 12.56 -26.96
CA LYS A 7 8.23 12.77 -27.10
C LYS A 7 8.95 12.51 -25.76
N GLU A 8 10.22 12.92 -25.62
CA GLU A 8 11.02 12.80 -24.39
C GLU A 8 10.22 13.24 -23.15
N ILE A 9 10.17 12.35 -22.15
CA ILE A 9 9.53 12.63 -20.87
C ILE A 9 10.30 13.79 -20.18
N PRO A 10 9.61 14.87 -19.77
CA PRO A 10 10.21 15.85 -18.86
C PRO A 10 10.59 15.20 -17.54
N LYS A 11 11.63 15.72 -16.86
CA LYS A 11 11.94 15.26 -15.49
C LYS A 11 10.71 15.43 -14.59
N THR A 12 10.32 14.37 -13.89
CA THR A 12 9.15 14.34 -12.99
C THR A 12 9.21 15.45 -11.93
N GLU A 13 10.41 15.74 -11.44
CA GLU A 13 10.68 16.83 -10.50
C GLU A 13 10.35 18.21 -11.08
N SER A 14 10.61 18.45 -12.38
CA SER A 14 10.29 19.71 -13.03
C SER A 14 8.79 19.95 -13.13
N ILE A 15 8.01 18.90 -13.41
CA ILE A 15 6.55 18.99 -13.48
C ILE A 15 5.96 19.21 -12.09
N ALA A 16 6.43 18.47 -11.09
CA ALA A 16 6.00 18.64 -9.71
C ALA A 16 6.32 20.05 -9.19
N ASN A 17 7.53 20.55 -9.46
CA ASN A 17 7.94 21.90 -9.06
C ASN A 17 7.14 22.99 -9.77
N LEU A 18 6.83 22.83 -11.06
CA LEU A 18 6.02 23.78 -11.81
C LEU A 18 4.61 23.92 -11.21
N LEU A 19 3.99 22.80 -10.84
CA LEU A 19 2.66 22.77 -10.25
C LEU A 19 2.63 23.24 -8.79
N ASN A 20 3.67 22.96 -8.01
CA ASN A 20 3.80 23.49 -6.65
C ASN A 20 4.13 25.00 -6.65
N THR A 21 4.91 25.49 -7.64
CA THR A 21 5.28 26.92 -7.73
C THR A 21 4.12 27.80 -8.21
N SER A 22 3.21 27.25 -9.04
CA SER A 22 2.06 28.00 -9.54
C SER A 22 1.01 28.32 -8.47
N SER A 23 1.19 27.85 -7.23
CA SER A 23 0.26 28.06 -6.09
C SER A 23 -1.16 27.51 -6.33
N VAL A 24 -1.35 26.74 -7.41
CA VAL A 24 -2.66 26.20 -7.80
C VAL A 24 -2.99 24.99 -6.92
N ILE A 25 -1.98 24.16 -6.57
CA ILE A 25 -2.14 22.96 -5.74
C ILE A 25 -0.90 22.73 -4.88
N ASP A 26 -1.13 22.36 -3.62
CA ASP A 26 -0.08 21.89 -2.72
C ASP A 26 0.07 20.36 -2.77
N ASN A 27 1.31 19.90 -2.59
CA ASN A 27 1.69 18.49 -2.49
C ASN A 27 1.40 17.66 -3.75
N VAL A 28 1.84 18.15 -4.91
CA VAL A 28 1.81 17.35 -6.14
C VAL A 28 2.97 16.36 -6.15
N SER A 29 2.65 15.07 -6.26
CA SER A 29 3.63 14.00 -6.50
C SER A 29 3.57 13.55 -7.95
N ALA A 30 4.72 13.50 -8.62
CA ALA A 30 4.88 13.01 -9.99
C ALA A 30 5.71 11.72 -10.01
N GLN A 31 5.18 10.69 -10.68
CA GLN A 31 5.86 9.40 -10.82
C GLN A 31 5.82 8.94 -12.27
N SER A 32 6.96 8.53 -12.83
CA SER A 32 7.00 7.93 -14.17
C SER A 32 6.38 6.52 -14.17
N PHE A 33 5.66 6.21 -15.24
CA PHE A 33 5.02 4.92 -15.48
C PHE A 33 5.31 4.44 -16.91
N GLY A 34 6.15 3.43 -17.07
CA GLY A 34 6.60 2.98 -18.39
C GLY A 34 7.55 3.98 -19.07
N GLU A 35 7.65 3.89 -20.40
CA GLU A 35 8.63 4.66 -21.18
C GLU A 35 8.20 6.10 -21.46
N ASN A 36 6.89 6.38 -21.55
CA ASN A 36 6.36 7.68 -21.97
C ASN A 36 5.21 8.23 -21.09
N ASN A 37 4.85 7.58 -19.98
CA ASN A 37 3.72 8.03 -19.16
C ASN A 37 4.18 8.58 -17.81
N ILE A 38 3.43 9.56 -17.32
CA ILE A 38 3.60 10.16 -16.00
C ILE A 38 2.27 10.12 -15.26
N ILE A 39 2.32 9.65 -14.02
CA ILE A 39 1.21 9.70 -13.09
C ILE A 39 1.42 10.91 -12.19
N LEU A 40 0.51 11.87 -12.30
CA LEU A 40 0.40 13.00 -11.39
C LEU A 40 -0.67 12.70 -10.35
N ARG A 41 -0.31 12.84 -9.08
CA ARG A 41 -1.21 12.67 -7.95
C ARG A 41 -1.18 13.94 -7.12
N PHE A 42 -2.35 14.37 -6.70
CA PHE A 42 -2.58 15.57 -5.93
C PHE A 42 -3.76 15.32 -4.99
N SER A 43 -3.92 16.20 -4.01
CA SER A 43 -5.11 16.24 -3.15
C SER A 43 -6.38 16.48 -3.97
N ASN A 44 -7.56 16.36 -3.36
CA ASN A 44 -8.82 16.58 -4.06
C ASN A 44 -8.83 17.94 -4.78
N ILE A 45 -9.12 17.94 -6.08
CA ILE A 45 -9.24 19.15 -6.90
C ILE A 45 -10.63 19.23 -7.49
N ASP A 46 -11.12 20.46 -7.66
CA ASP A 46 -12.31 20.73 -8.43
C ASP A 46 -12.00 20.75 -9.95
N GLU A 47 -13.06 20.73 -10.75
CA GLU A 47 -12.96 20.76 -12.21
C GLU A 47 -12.30 22.06 -12.70
N GLU A 48 -12.56 23.19 -12.03
CA GLU A 48 -11.98 24.48 -12.42
C GLU A 48 -10.44 24.48 -12.29
N THR A 49 -9.94 23.94 -11.18
CA THR A 49 -8.51 23.76 -10.93
C THR A 49 -7.92 22.73 -11.89
N HIS A 50 -8.64 21.65 -12.19
CA HIS A 50 -8.21 20.67 -13.19
C HIS A 50 -7.98 21.32 -14.57
N GLN A 51 -8.91 22.15 -15.04
CA GLN A 51 -8.75 22.88 -16.30
C GLN A 51 -7.57 23.87 -16.26
N LYS A 52 -7.34 24.56 -15.13
CA LYS A 52 -6.16 25.42 -14.94
C LYS A 52 -4.86 24.64 -15.05
N ILE A 53 -4.78 23.44 -14.46
CA ILE A 53 -3.60 22.56 -14.58
C ILE A 53 -3.34 22.19 -16.03
N ILE A 54 -4.37 21.74 -16.76
CA ILE A 54 -4.21 21.33 -18.16
C ILE A 54 -3.71 22.51 -18.99
N THR A 55 -4.28 23.71 -18.82
CA THR A 55 -3.84 24.92 -19.53
C THR A 55 -2.38 25.25 -19.22
N LEU A 56 -1.98 25.23 -17.95
CA LEU A 56 -0.58 25.48 -17.56
C LEU A 56 0.39 24.46 -18.15
N LEU A 57 0.00 23.18 -18.18
CA LEU A 57 0.80 22.13 -18.79
C LEU A 57 0.89 22.31 -20.31
N LYS A 58 -0.20 22.71 -20.97
CA LYS A 58 -0.21 22.97 -22.43
C LYS A 58 0.69 24.15 -22.81
N GLU A 59 0.65 25.23 -22.02
CA GLU A 59 1.50 26.41 -22.23
C GLU A 59 3.00 26.10 -22.09
N ASN A 60 3.37 25.24 -21.14
CA ASN A 60 4.77 24.93 -20.87
C ASN A 60 5.34 23.78 -21.73
N TYR A 61 4.48 22.87 -22.20
CA TYR A 61 4.90 21.67 -22.93
C TYR A 61 4.36 21.57 -24.36
N ASN A 62 3.81 22.66 -24.91
CA ASN A 62 3.34 22.78 -26.31
C ASN A 62 2.45 21.61 -26.78
N GLU A 63 1.46 21.23 -25.96
CA GLU A 63 0.51 20.13 -26.26
C GLU A 63 1.13 18.77 -26.60
N ASN A 64 2.39 18.50 -26.23
CA ASN A 64 3.04 17.21 -26.51
C ASN A 64 2.58 16.08 -25.57
N PHE A 65 1.43 16.23 -24.91
CA PHE A 65 0.89 15.24 -23.99
C PHE A 65 -0.61 15.01 -24.23
N THR A 66 -1.04 13.79 -23.97
CA THR A 66 -2.44 13.38 -23.93
C THR A 66 -2.80 12.96 -22.51
N GLU A 67 -3.96 13.40 -22.03
CA GLU A 67 -4.51 12.88 -20.79
C GLU A 67 -5.19 11.55 -21.07
N GLU A 68 -4.64 10.47 -20.54
CA GLU A 68 -5.24 9.14 -20.69
C GLU A 68 -6.33 8.91 -19.65
N LYS A 69 -6.14 9.43 -18.44
CA LYS A 69 -7.05 9.15 -17.32
C LYS A 69 -7.03 10.22 -16.24
N PHE A 70 -8.19 10.82 -16.02
CA PHE A 70 -8.48 11.56 -14.80
C PHE A 70 -9.26 10.66 -13.82
N ASN A 71 -8.79 10.54 -12.58
CA ASN A 71 -9.60 9.98 -11.49
C ASN A 71 -9.52 10.95 -10.33
N SER A 72 -10.68 11.45 -9.89
CA SER A 72 -10.82 12.19 -8.65
C SER A 72 -11.61 11.34 -7.65
N ILE A 73 -11.08 11.21 -6.44
CA ILE A 73 -11.74 10.52 -5.34
C ILE A 73 -12.19 11.60 -4.36
N GLY A 74 -13.50 11.73 -4.19
CA GLY A 74 -14.05 12.70 -3.25
C GLY A 74 -13.60 12.42 -1.82
N PRO A 75 -13.36 13.46 -0.99
CA PRO A 75 -12.78 13.32 0.34
C PRO A 75 -13.62 12.43 1.26
N ASN A 76 -14.95 12.56 1.19
CA ASN A 76 -15.87 11.72 1.96
C ASN A 76 -15.74 10.22 1.62
N ILE A 77 -15.60 9.90 0.33
CA ILE A 77 -15.43 8.52 -0.14
C ILE A 77 -14.05 8.01 0.28
N GLY A 78 -13.00 8.84 0.15
CA GLY A 78 -11.65 8.51 0.59
C GLY A 78 -11.57 8.18 2.08
N ASP A 79 -12.16 9.01 2.93
CA ASP A 79 -12.19 8.80 4.39
C ASP A 79 -13.00 7.54 4.76
N GLU A 80 -14.12 7.30 4.08
CA GLU A 80 -14.90 6.08 4.28
C GLU A 80 -14.10 4.83 3.89
N LEU A 81 -13.44 4.83 2.73
CA LEU A 81 -12.57 3.72 2.30
C LEU A 81 -11.43 3.51 3.29
N LYS A 82 -10.77 4.58 3.75
CA LYS A 82 -9.69 4.50 4.74
C LYS A 82 -10.19 3.82 6.02
N ARG A 83 -11.32 4.28 6.56
CA ARG A 83 -11.91 3.70 7.78
C ARG A 83 -12.28 2.23 7.60
N LYS A 84 -12.96 1.88 6.50
CA LYS A 84 -13.32 0.48 6.18
C LYS A 84 -12.08 -0.41 6.05
N THR A 85 -11.04 0.10 5.41
CA THR A 85 -9.78 -0.61 5.21
C THR A 85 -9.08 -0.90 6.53
N VAL A 86 -8.94 0.12 7.38
CA VAL A 86 -8.33 -0.04 8.73
C VAL A 86 -9.11 -1.07 9.54
N LEU A 87 -10.45 -0.98 9.53
CA LEU A 87 -11.30 -1.93 10.24
C LEU A 87 -11.16 -3.36 9.70
N ALA A 88 -11.12 -3.54 8.38
CA ALA A 88 -10.92 -4.84 7.74
C ALA A 88 -9.57 -5.47 8.12
N VAL A 89 -8.49 -4.68 8.14
CA VAL A 89 -7.16 -5.15 8.55
C VAL A 89 -7.14 -5.59 10.01
N ILE A 90 -7.74 -4.81 10.91
CA ILE A 90 -7.83 -5.16 12.34
C ILE A 90 -8.62 -6.46 12.53
N LEU A 91 -9.78 -6.59 11.87
CA LEU A 91 -10.59 -7.81 11.94
C LEU A 91 -9.83 -9.03 11.39
N ALA A 92 -9.08 -8.87 10.31
CA ALA A 92 -8.26 -9.94 9.74
C ALA A 92 -7.15 -10.39 10.71
N ILE A 93 -6.45 -9.44 11.35
CA ILE A 93 -5.42 -9.75 12.35
C ILE A 93 -6.03 -10.51 13.54
N ILE A 94 -7.17 -10.05 14.07
CA ILE A 94 -7.87 -10.73 15.16
C ILE A 94 -8.29 -12.14 14.74
N ALA A 95 -8.85 -12.30 13.54
CA ALA A 95 -9.26 -13.61 13.02
C ALA A 95 -8.06 -14.57 12.88
N ILE A 96 -6.91 -14.09 12.41
CA ILE A 96 -5.66 -14.87 12.33
C ILE A 96 -5.20 -15.31 13.73
N ILE A 97 -5.16 -14.38 14.70
CA ILE A 97 -4.76 -14.70 16.09
C ILE A 97 -5.69 -15.76 16.69
N LEU A 98 -7.01 -15.60 16.52
CA LEU A 98 -8.00 -16.57 17.00
C LEU A 98 -7.85 -17.93 16.29
N TYR A 99 -7.59 -17.92 14.99
CA TYR A 99 -7.37 -19.13 14.21
C TYR A 99 -6.12 -19.87 14.68
N ILE A 100 -4.99 -19.18 14.88
CA ILE A 100 -3.76 -19.76 15.44
C ILE A 100 -4.03 -20.31 16.84
N ALA A 101 -4.67 -19.53 17.71
CA ALA A 101 -5.01 -19.97 19.07
C ALA A 101 -5.90 -21.23 19.08
N TRP A 102 -6.83 -21.33 18.14
CA TRP A 102 -7.68 -22.51 17.96
C TRP A 102 -6.90 -23.70 17.40
N ALA A 103 -6.11 -23.49 16.34
CA ALA A 103 -5.33 -24.53 15.67
C ALA A 103 -4.31 -25.20 16.62
N PHE A 104 -3.68 -24.42 17.51
CA PHE A 104 -2.68 -24.92 18.45
C PHE A 104 -3.25 -25.34 19.81
N ARG A 105 -4.56 -25.24 20.05
CA ARG A 105 -5.22 -25.55 21.35
C ARG A 105 -4.95 -26.97 21.87
N GLN A 106 -4.75 -27.96 20.99
CA GLN A 106 -4.63 -29.37 21.39
C GLN A 106 -3.18 -29.88 21.46
N VAL A 107 -2.18 -28.99 21.39
CA VAL A 107 -0.77 -29.39 21.44
C VAL A 107 -0.35 -29.61 22.88
N SER A 108 -0.57 -30.83 23.38
CA SER A 108 -0.16 -31.26 24.71
C SER A 108 1.19 -31.96 24.67
N LYS A 109 2.19 -31.30 25.28
CA LYS A 109 3.55 -31.77 25.64
C LYS A 109 4.53 -31.99 24.46
N PRO A 110 5.82 -31.64 24.64
CA PRO A 110 6.49 -31.15 25.86
C PRO A 110 6.29 -29.65 26.17
N VAL A 111 5.84 -28.85 25.20
CA VAL A 111 5.62 -27.40 25.36
C VAL A 111 4.12 -27.11 25.50
N SER A 112 3.74 -26.20 26.40
CA SER A 112 2.34 -25.80 26.61
C SER A 112 1.76 -25.15 25.36
N SER A 113 0.52 -25.51 24.98
CA SER A 113 -0.18 -24.98 23.80
C SER A 113 -0.20 -23.45 23.73
N TRP A 114 -0.25 -22.79 24.89
CA TRP A 114 -0.26 -21.33 25.01
C TRP A 114 1.06 -20.66 24.61
N VAL A 115 2.19 -21.35 24.80
CA VAL A 115 3.52 -20.86 24.42
C VAL A 115 3.65 -20.81 22.90
N TYR A 116 3.14 -21.81 22.18
CA TYR A 116 3.10 -21.79 20.71
C TYR A 116 2.25 -20.63 20.18
N GLY A 117 1.06 -20.41 20.75
CA GLY A 117 0.22 -19.28 20.39
C GLY A 117 0.91 -17.94 20.61
N LEU A 118 1.60 -17.77 21.75
CA LEU A 118 2.35 -16.55 22.04
C LEU A 118 3.51 -16.32 21.06
N ILE A 119 4.32 -17.35 20.78
CA ILE A 119 5.45 -17.24 19.84
C ILE A 119 4.94 -16.93 18.42
N ALA A 120 3.87 -17.59 17.96
CA ALA A 120 3.26 -17.31 16.67
C ALA A 120 2.75 -15.86 16.59
N ASN A 121 2.10 -15.36 17.64
CA ASN A 121 1.60 -13.99 17.68
C ASN A 121 2.75 -12.96 17.65
N VAL A 122 3.84 -13.21 18.39
CA VAL A 122 5.02 -12.33 18.37
C VAL A 122 5.69 -12.32 17.00
N ALA A 123 5.87 -13.49 16.38
CA ALA A 123 6.40 -13.60 15.03
C ALA A 123 5.52 -12.88 14.00
N LEU A 124 4.20 -13.01 14.11
CA LEU A 124 3.24 -12.31 13.26
C LEU A 124 3.36 -10.80 13.41
N LEU A 125 3.38 -10.29 14.65
CA LEU A 125 3.52 -8.85 14.91
C LEU A 125 4.84 -8.31 14.35
N HIS A 126 5.93 -9.03 14.53
CA HIS A 126 7.23 -8.70 13.95
C HIS A 126 7.14 -8.59 12.42
N ASN A 127 6.52 -9.58 11.75
CA ASN A 127 6.38 -9.57 10.29
C ASN A 127 5.51 -8.40 9.82
N ILE A 128 4.42 -8.08 10.53
CA ILE A 128 3.57 -6.91 10.23
C ILE A 128 4.37 -5.61 10.36
N ILE A 129 5.11 -5.44 11.46
CA ILE A 129 5.90 -4.21 11.71
C ILE A 129 6.97 -4.03 10.65
N ILE A 130 7.72 -5.07 10.31
CA ILE A 130 8.75 -4.99 9.26
C ILE A 130 8.12 -4.70 7.90
N THR A 131 7.03 -5.37 7.54
CA THR A 131 6.36 -5.16 6.25
C THR A 131 5.84 -3.73 6.11
N ILE A 132 5.13 -3.22 7.13
CA ILE A 132 4.62 -1.85 7.13
C ILE A 132 5.78 -0.84 7.17
N GLY A 133 6.81 -1.09 7.98
CA GLY A 133 7.98 -0.22 8.08
C GLY A 133 8.74 -0.10 6.75
N ALA A 134 8.98 -1.22 6.08
CA ALA A 134 9.62 -1.25 4.76
C ALA A 134 8.82 -0.45 3.74
N PHE A 135 7.49 -0.61 3.72
CA PHE A 135 6.64 0.16 2.80
C PHE A 135 6.48 1.64 3.19
N SER A 136 6.53 1.98 4.48
CA SER A 136 6.56 3.37 4.93
C SER A 136 7.83 4.07 4.42
N MET A 137 8.97 3.39 4.51
CA MET A 137 10.24 3.88 3.98
C MET A 137 10.21 4.02 2.45
N MET A 138 9.59 3.07 1.73
CA MET A 138 9.35 3.23 0.29
C MET A 138 8.39 4.36 -0.04
N GLY A 139 7.42 4.64 0.83
CA GLY A 139 6.52 5.78 0.72
C GLY A 139 7.29 7.10 0.74
N GLU A 140 8.28 7.24 1.63
CA GLU A 140 9.13 8.42 1.72
C GLU A 140 10.15 8.51 0.57
N LEU A 141 10.84 7.41 0.24
CA LEU A 141 11.90 7.40 -0.78
C LEU A 141 11.39 7.45 -2.22
N TYR A 142 10.24 6.85 -2.49
CA TYR A 142 9.69 6.68 -3.85
C TYR A 142 8.31 7.31 -4.04
N ASN A 143 7.83 8.10 -3.07
CA ASN A 143 6.47 8.70 -3.09
C ASN A 143 5.36 7.65 -3.33
N MET A 144 5.57 6.43 -2.84
CA MET A 144 4.63 5.34 -3.07
C MET A 144 3.40 5.51 -2.15
N GLN A 145 2.24 5.67 -2.75
CA GLN A 145 0.99 5.84 -2.01
C GLN A 145 0.31 4.51 -1.70
N VAL A 146 -0.33 4.46 -0.53
CA VAL A 146 -1.17 3.34 -0.10
C VAL A 146 -2.50 3.38 -0.82
N ASN A 147 -2.77 2.37 -1.65
CA ASN A 147 -4.03 2.21 -2.39
C ASN A 147 -4.67 0.83 -2.13
N ALA A 148 -5.88 0.59 -2.64
CA ALA A 148 -6.57 -0.67 -2.41
C ALA A 148 -5.79 -1.92 -2.90
N PRO A 149 -5.18 -1.93 -4.11
CA PRO A 149 -4.31 -3.04 -4.54
C PRO A 149 -3.12 -3.29 -3.61
N PHE A 150 -2.51 -2.22 -3.09
CA PHE A 150 -1.42 -2.31 -2.14
C PHE A 150 -1.86 -2.98 -0.83
N ILE A 151 -3.03 -2.62 -0.30
CA ILE A 151 -3.57 -3.26 0.90
C ILE A 151 -3.87 -4.74 0.64
N ALA A 152 -4.43 -5.07 -0.53
CA ALA A 152 -4.66 -6.46 -0.92
C ALA A 152 -3.35 -7.25 -0.95
N ALA A 153 -2.28 -6.68 -1.53
CA ALA A 153 -0.95 -7.30 -1.56
C ALA A 153 -0.39 -7.54 -0.14
N ILE A 154 -0.51 -6.57 0.78
CA ILE A 154 -0.11 -6.76 2.18
C ILE A 154 -0.90 -7.90 2.82
N LEU A 155 -2.22 -7.92 2.68
CA LEU A 155 -3.06 -8.99 3.23
C LEU A 155 -2.66 -10.36 2.67
N THR A 156 -2.30 -10.44 1.39
CA THR A 156 -1.78 -11.67 0.76
C THR A 156 -0.45 -12.11 1.37
N VAL A 157 0.52 -11.20 1.51
CA VAL A 157 1.83 -11.51 2.14
C VAL A 157 1.64 -11.99 3.59
N LEU A 158 0.75 -11.33 4.34
CA LEU A 158 0.42 -11.75 5.71
C LEU A 158 -0.21 -13.15 5.74
N GLY A 159 -1.12 -13.46 4.80
CA GLY A 159 -1.71 -14.79 4.69
C GLY A 159 -0.67 -15.89 4.45
N TYR A 160 0.30 -15.64 3.55
CA TYR A 160 1.40 -16.57 3.32
C TYR A 160 2.32 -16.71 4.52
N SER A 161 2.63 -15.60 5.21
CA SER A 161 3.48 -15.61 6.40
C SER A 161 2.88 -16.44 7.55
N VAL A 162 1.56 -16.34 7.74
CA VAL A 162 0.81 -17.17 8.70
C VAL A 162 0.88 -18.64 8.31
N ASN A 163 0.60 -18.95 7.05
CA ASN A 163 0.60 -20.33 6.56
C ASN A 163 1.97 -20.99 6.78
N ASP A 164 3.06 -20.29 6.47
CA ASP A 164 4.43 -20.79 6.69
C ASP A 164 4.70 -21.07 8.18
N THR A 165 4.33 -20.13 9.06
CA THR A 165 4.46 -20.31 10.51
C THR A 165 3.73 -21.57 11.00
N ILE A 166 2.52 -21.83 10.47
CA ILE A 166 1.72 -23.00 10.85
C ILE A 166 2.39 -24.30 10.39
N VAL A 167 2.84 -24.38 9.14
CA VAL A 167 3.49 -25.57 8.61
C VAL A 167 4.76 -25.91 9.39
N ILE A 168 5.58 -24.91 9.71
CA ILE A 168 6.79 -25.11 10.52
C ILE A 168 6.43 -25.61 11.93
N PHE A 169 5.43 -25.00 12.57
CA PHE A 169 5.02 -25.39 13.92
C PHE A 169 4.41 -26.80 13.94
N ASP A 170 3.65 -27.16 12.90
CA ASP A 170 3.14 -28.51 12.72
C ASP A 170 4.26 -29.53 12.55
N ARG A 171 5.34 -29.17 11.84
CA ARG A 171 6.50 -30.05 11.66
C ARG A 171 7.34 -30.19 12.93
N ILE A 172 7.53 -29.11 13.69
CA ILE A 172 8.15 -29.16 15.02
C ILE A 172 7.33 -30.10 15.93
N ARG A 173 6.00 -29.98 15.91
CA ARG A 173 5.10 -30.86 16.66
C ARG A 173 5.25 -32.32 16.28
N GLU A 174 5.31 -32.64 14.98
CA GLU A 174 5.47 -34.02 14.53
C GLU A 174 6.80 -34.62 15.03
N ASN A 175 7.88 -33.85 14.97
CA ASN A 175 9.20 -34.29 15.44
C ASN A 175 9.24 -34.51 16.96
N LEU A 176 8.59 -33.65 17.75
CA LEU A 176 8.48 -33.79 19.22
C LEU A 176 7.60 -34.95 19.68
N LYS A 177 6.77 -35.53 18.79
CA LYS A 177 6.02 -36.77 19.10
C LYS A 177 6.78 -38.04 18.73
N LYS A 178 7.78 -37.94 17.85
CA LYS A 178 8.57 -39.08 17.37
C LYS A 178 9.76 -39.41 18.28
N HIS A 179 10.19 -38.49 19.14
CA HIS A 179 11.30 -38.61 20.09
C HIS A 179 10.85 -38.07 21.45
#